data_AF-A0A955BC00-F1
#
_entry.id   AF-A0A955BC00-F1
#
_cell.length_a   1.000
_cell.length_b   1.000
_cell.length_c   1.000
_cell.angle_alpha   90.00
_cell.angle_beta   90.00
_cell.angle_gamma   90.00
#
_symmetry.space_group_name_H-M   'P 1'
#
loop_
_entity.id
_entity.type
_entity.pdbx_description
1 polymer ?
#
loop_
_entity_poly.entity_id
_entity_poly.type
_entity_poly.pdbx_seq_one_letter_code
_entity_poly.pdbx_strand_id
1 'polypeptide(L)'
;MSGFRFRVGGTVISWLEVLAAFVLIGRPVLAEEPVAQALPSFASAEASAAHFRSAVAPLFDKHCHACHGSRQTEGDLELTKLAIDMRSADAARWAMVLEKVVSREMPPADQAPLASAEIQTIADWVLAEMKRVGKHVTRRAEYSNGNKTPHELLFGRPPVAPLDAASRARRLSPQIYEAFTNEVGKNVPGLAQPFSPSSNTTFQDQGAPAIDEPITQALMNNALAIVDKQTAHTFENGELKKVGFTPNEFLRLLDDRQPATDDEIAKALRTQFDHILRREPSTDELARLTSLYTKTVTDAGRPAAAKITLAAVFLLPDAVFRWETGGVNPPPHNVSPDEATTANRRRLAPREIAFALAYALTDRRPERWLLDDAEQGKLDTREGVETAVRRMLDDPKLDKPRIMRFFREYFDYAKAAEVFKDPKANPAHEARVLVEDLDHLIEYVLAEDR
;
A
#
# COMPACT_ATOMS: atom_id res chain seq x y z
N MET A 1 31.92 10.65 -21.76
CA MET A 1 30.89 10.44 -20.72
C MET A 1 31.44 9.36 -19.80
N SER A 2 31.89 9.79 -18.63
CA SER A 2 32.91 9.13 -17.81
C SER A 2 32.22 8.35 -16.69
N GLY A 3 32.23 7.02 -16.76
CA GLY A 3 31.66 6.16 -15.71
C GLY A 3 32.45 6.25 -14.42
N PHE A 4 31.74 6.44 -13.30
CA PHE A 4 32.33 6.46 -11.96
C PHE A 4 32.89 5.06 -11.61
N ARG A 5 34.18 4.99 -11.27
CA ARG A 5 34.88 3.79 -10.77
C ARG A 5 35.27 4.02 -9.31
N PHE A 6 34.89 3.11 -8.43
CA PHE A 6 35.45 3.04 -7.07
C PHE A 6 36.62 2.07 -7.02
N ARG A 7 37.62 2.39 -6.18
CA ARG A 7 38.85 1.62 -5.99
C ARG A 7 38.94 1.24 -4.53
N VAL A 8 38.87 -0.06 -4.22
CA VAL A 8 39.16 -0.62 -2.89
C VAL A 8 40.19 -1.73 -3.10
N GLY A 9 41.33 -1.66 -2.41
CA GLY A 9 42.28 -2.77 -2.34
C GLY A 9 42.98 -3.23 -3.63
N GLY A 10 43.02 -2.41 -4.69
CA GLY A 10 43.81 -2.70 -5.90
C GLY A 10 43.09 -3.51 -6.99
N THR A 11 41.87 -3.98 -6.76
CA THR A 11 41.10 -4.76 -7.75
C THR A 11 39.89 -3.95 -8.26
N VAL A 12 39.67 -3.97 -9.57
CA VAL A 12 38.55 -3.29 -10.24
C VAL A 12 37.43 -4.31 -10.45
N ILE A 13 36.34 -4.19 -9.71
CA ILE A 13 35.14 -5.04 -9.88
C ILE A 13 34.17 -4.33 -10.83
N SER A 14 33.68 -5.05 -11.84
CA SER A 14 32.73 -4.55 -12.84
C SER A 14 31.29 -4.58 -12.30
N TRP A 15 30.54 -3.49 -12.49
CA TRP A 15 29.12 -3.32 -12.11
C TRP A 15 28.19 -4.44 -12.63
N LEU A 16 28.57 -5.13 -13.72
CA LEU A 16 27.74 -6.15 -14.37
C LEU A 16 27.63 -7.45 -13.55
N GLU A 17 28.58 -7.77 -12.67
CA GLU A 17 28.54 -9.02 -11.89
C GLU A 17 27.65 -8.92 -10.65
N VAL A 18 27.41 -7.71 -10.13
CA VAL A 18 26.51 -7.48 -8.99
C VAL A 18 25.04 -7.43 -9.44
N LEU A 19 24.78 -6.92 -10.65
CA LEU A 19 23.41 -6.84 -11.21
C LEU A 19 22.85 -8.19 -11.67
N ALA A 20 23.71 -9.15 -12.05
CA ALA A 20 23.26 -10.46 -12.54
C ALA A 20 22.55 -11.32 -11.47
N ALA A 21 22.73 -11.00 -10.17
CA ALA A 21 22.00 -11.64 -9.07
C ALA A 21 20.64 -11.00 -8.77
N PHE A 22 20.36 -9.80 -9.31
CA PHE A 22 19.14 -9.03 -8.99
C PHE A 22 18.01 -9.16 -10.03
N VAL A 23 18.27 -9.71 -11.23
CA VAL A 23 17.32 -9.66 -12.36
C VAL A 23 16.37 -10.89 -12.47
N LEU A 24 16.46 -11.87 -11.56
CA LEU A 24 15.65 -13.11 -11.64
C LEU A 24 14.65 -13.34 -10.50
N ILE A 25 14.21 -12.28 -9.81
CA ILE A 25 13.13 -12.38 -8.83
C ILE A 25 12.01 -11.41 -9.18
N GLY A 26 10.87 -11.97 -9.60
CA GLY A 26 9.57 -11.31 -9.58
C GLY A 26 9.28 -10.40 -10.77
N ARG A 27 8.89 -10.98 -11.91
CA ARG A 27 7.81 -10.34 -12.67
C ARG A 27 6.53 -10.60 -11.88
N PRO A 28 5.94 -9.61 -11.17
CA PRO A 28 4.58 -9.78 -10.72
C PRO A 28 3.74 -9.98 -11.98
N VAL A 29 2.98 -11.06 -12.03
CA VAL A 29 1.77 -11.10 -12.83
C VAL A 29 0.92 -9.97 -12.24
N LEU A 30 0.97 -8.80 -12.86
CA LEU A 30 0.04 -7.74 -12.56
C LEU A 30 -1.34 -8.34 -12.80
N ALA A 31 -2.09 -8.53 -11.72
CA ALA A 31 -3.50 -8.84 -11.82
C ALA A 31 -4.10 -7.77 -12.74
N GLU A 32 -4.67 -8.21 -13.85
CA GLU A 32 -5.48 -7.34 -14.70
C GLU A 32 -6.52 -6.69 -13.79
N GLU A 33 -6.57 -5.36 -13.78
CA GLU A 33 -7.61 -4.67 -13.04
C GLU A 33 -8.98 -5.25 -13.44
N PRO A 34 -9.91 -5.45 -12.49
CA PRO A 34 -11.26 -5.85 -12.84
C PRO A 34 -11.79 -4.80 -13.80
N VAL A 35 -11.98 -5.22 -15.06
CA VAL A 35 -12.47 -4.38 -16.15
C VAL A 35 -13.80 -3.81 -15.69
N ALA A 36 -13.80 -2.55 -15.22
CA ALA A 36 -15.00 -1.72 -15.25
C ALA A 36 -15.50 -1.86 -16.68
N GLN A 37 -16.68 -2.47 -16.87
CA GLN A 37 -17.21 -2.79 -18.19
C GLN A 37 -17.08 -1.53 -19.05
N ALA A 38 -16.12 -1.55 -19.96
CA ALA A 38 -15.76 -0.36 -20.71
C ALA A 38 -16.99 -0.01 -21.55
N LEU A 39 -17.39 1.26 -21.51
CA LEU A 39 -18.43 1.78 -22.40
C LEU A 39 -18.20 1.22 -23.81
N PRO A 40 -19.25 0.76 -24.50
CA PRO A 40 -19.10 0.22 -25.85
C PRO A 40 -18.38 1.27 -26.71
N SER A 41 -17.31 0.86 -27.40
CA SER A 41 -16.57 1.75 -28.29
C SER A 41 -16.96 1.44 -29.73
N PHE A 42 -17.79 2.29 -30.33
CA PHE A 42 -18.23 2.12 -31.71
C PHE A 42 -17.16 2.59 -32.69
N ALA A 43 -16.63 1.69 -33.51
CA ALA A 43 -15.62 1.99 -34.52
C ALA A 43 -16.17 2.82 -35.71
N SER A 44 -17.49 2.82 -35.93
CA SER A 44 -18.15 3.55 -37.01
C SER A 44 -19.60 3.93 -36.65
N ALA A 45 -20.19 4.83 -37.43
CA ALA A 45 -21.61 5.21 -37.26
C ALA A 45 -22.55 4.01 -37.52
N GLU A 46 -22.21 3.14 -38.47
CA GLU A 46 -23.03 1.95 -38.76
C GLU A 46 -22.97 0.93 -37.61
N ALA A 47 -21.83 0.78 -36.96
CA ALA A 47 -21.70 -0.10 -35.79
C ALA A 47 -22.60 0.39 -34.63
N SER A 48 -22.64 1.70 -34.39
CA SER A 48 -23.55 2.30 -33.41
C SER A 48 -25.02 2.15 -33.81
N ALA A 49 -25.35 2.37 -35.08
CA ALA A 49 -26.72 2.21 -35.59
C ALA A 49 -27.20 0.75 -35.52
N ALA A 50 -26.32 -0.22 -35.77
CA ALA A 50 -26.61 -1.64 -35.60
C ALA A 50 -26.90 -2.00 -34.14
N HIS A 51 -26.10 -1.48 -33.20
CA HIS A 51 -26.33 -1.66 -31.76
C HIS A 51 -27.64 -1.00 -31.30
N PHE A 52 -27.93 0.20 -31.80
CA PHE A 52 -29.21 0.86 -31.55
C PHE A 52 -30.39 -0.02 -31.98
N ARG A 53 -30.38 -0.53 -33.22
CA ARG A 53 -31.46 -1.37 -33.75
C ARG A 53 -31.68 -2.67 -32.97
N SER A 54 -30.62 -3.29 -32.47
CA SER A 54 -30.72 -4.58 -31.79
C SER A 54 -31.04 -4.47 -30.30
N ALA A 55 -30.47 -3.48 -29.60
CA ALA A 55 -30.51 -3.41 -28.13
C ALA A 55 -31.35 -2.24 -27.60
N VAL A 56 -31.41 -1.12 -28.33
CA VAL A 56 -32.00 0.13 -27.83
C VAL A 56 -33.41 0.34 -28.40
N ALA A 57 -33.59 0.21 -29.72
CA ALA A 57 -34.88 0.43 -30.39
C ALA A 57 -36.04 -0.38 -29.79
N PRO A 58 -35.88 -1.68 -29.43
CA PRO A 58 -36.95 -2.43 -28.79
C PRO A 58 -37.39 -1.85 -27.43
N LEU A 59 -36.46 -1.23 -26.68
CA LEU A 59 -36.77 -0.56 -25.41
C LEU A 59 -37.57 0.72 -25.64
N PHE A 60 -37.23 1.49 -26.68
CA PHE A 60 -37.97 2.69 -27.07
C PHE A 60 -39.37 2.36 -27.57
N ASP A 61 -39.53 1.29 -28.35
CA ASP A 61 -40.84 0.78 -28.79
C ASP A 61 -41.71 0.37 -27.61
N LYS A 62 -41.12 -0.30 -26.61
CA LYS A 62 -41.84 -0.82 -25.45
C LYS A 62 -42.20 0.26 -24.43
N HIS A 63 -41.30 1.22 -24.18
CA HIS A 63 -41.43 2.15 -23.04
C HIS A 63 -41.64 3.63 -23.42
N CYS A 64 -41.32 4.04 -24.66
CA CYS A 64 -41.23 5.47 -25.00
C CYS A 64 -42.19 5.90 -26.12
N HIS A 65 -42.39 5.09 -27.15
CA HIS A 65 -43.12 5.49 -28.36
C HIS A 65 -44.63 5.66 -28.18
N ALA A 66 -45.21 5.17 -27.07
CA ALA A 66 -46.61 5.44 -26.74
C ALA A 66 -46.87 6.94 -26.52
N CYS A 67 -45.95 7.65 -25.86
CA CYS A 67 -46.09 9.07 -25.50
C CYS A 67 -45.17 10.01 -26.32
N HIS A 68 -44.09 9.48 -26.91
CA HIS A 68 -43.09 10.24 -27.69
C HIS A 68 -42.91 9.72 -29.13
N GLY A 69 -43.97 9.14 -29.71
CA GLY A 69 -43.98 8.62 -31.08
C GLY A 69 -44.63 9.57 -32.09
N SER A 70 -44.83 9.11 -33.33
CA SER A 70 -45.43 9.93 -34.39
C SER A 70 -46.91 10.29 -34.16
N ARG A 71 -47.60 9.60 -33.24
CA ARG A 71 -49.01 9.83 -32.90
C ARG A 71 -49.20 10.77 -31.70
N GLN A 72 -48.21 10.86 -30.82
CA GLN A 72 -48.26 11.62 -29.57
C GLN A 72 -46.84 12.08 -29.22
N THR A 73 -46.69 13.38 -28.93
CA THR A 73 -45.41 14.03 -28.71
C THR A 73 -45.42 14.81 -27.39
N GLU A 74 -45.47 14.09 -26.27
CA GLU A 74 -45.44 14.72 -24.95
C GLU A 74 -44.12 15.48 -24.74
N GLY A 75 -44.19 16.63 -24.09
CA GLY A 75 -43.03 17.49 -23.84
C GLY A 75 -42.30 17.97 -25.10
N ASP A 76 -43.02 18.09 -26.23
CA ASP A 76 -42.49 18.49 -27.54
C ASP A 76 -41.33 17.61 -28.05
N LEU A 77 -41.31 16.33 -27.63
CA LEU A 77 -40.30 15.35 -28.01
C LEU A 77 -40.93 14.23 -28.85
N GLU A 78 -40.45 14.09 -30.09
CA GLU A 78 -40.78 12.99 -31.00
C GLU A 78 -39.51 12.16 -31.29
N LEU A 79 -39.38 11.01 -30.62
CA LEU A 79 -38.17 10.18 -30.67
C LEU A 79 -37.96 9.53 -32.03
N THR A 80 -39.04 9.27 -32.79
CA THR A 80 -38.98 8.67 -34.12
C THR A 80 -38.34 9.57 -35.18
N LYS A 81 -38.26 10.88 -34.94
CA LYS A 81 -37.61 11.86 -35.84
C LYS A 81 -36.20 12.24 -35.37
N LEU A 82 -35.79 11.78 -34.19
CA LEU A 82 -34.53 12.16 -33.60
C LEU A 82 -33.38 11.41 -34.27
N ALA A 83 -32.40 12.13 -34.81
CA ALA A 83 -31.28 11.49 -35.49
C ALA A 83 -30.42 10.71 -34.48
N ILE A 84 -30.29 9.40 -34.70
CA ILE A 84 -29.51 8.51 -33.82
C ILE A 84 -27.99 8.69 -33.97
N ASP A 85 -27.54 9.43 -35.00
CA ASP A 85 -26.13 9.70 -35.25
C ASP A 85 -25.57 10.88 -34.43
N MET A 86 -26.45 11.61 -33.72
CA MET A 86 -26.15 12.69 -32.78
C MET A 86 -25.20 13.77 -33.32
N ARG A 87 -25.16 13.98 -34.64
CA ARG A 87 -24.29 14.99 -35.28
C ARG A 87 -24.90 16.39 -35.28
N SER A 88 -26.22 16.49 -35.21
CA SER A 88 -27.01 17.72 -35.33
C SER A 88 -27.35 18.34 -33.96
N ALA A 89 -28.28 19.31 -33.93
CA ALA A 89 -28.88 19.83 -32.71
C ALA A 89 -29.57 18.75 -31.85
N ASP A 90 -29.80 17.56 -32.39
CA ASP A 90 -30.41 16.41 -31.71
C ASP A 90 -29.52 15.85 -30.59
N ALA A 91 -28.21 16.12 -30.59
CA ALA A 91 -27.32 15.73 -29.51
C ALA A 91 -27.76 16.31 -28.14
N ALA A 92 -28.30 17.53 -28.13
CA ALA A 92 -28.82 18.16 -26.91
C ALA A 92 -30.08 17.44 -26.41
N ARG A 93 -30.96 17.02 -27.32
CA ARG A 93 -32.17 16.25 -26.98
C ARG A 93 -31.82 14.85 -26.47
N TRP A 94 -30.83 14.18 -27.07
CA TRP A 94 -30.33 12.91 -26.55
C TRP A 94 -29.70 13.02 -25.16
N ALA A 95 -29.00 14.12 -24.87
CA ALA A 95 -28.51 14.39 -23.52
C ALA A 95 -29.65 14.54 -22.50
N MET A 96 -30.76 15.19 -22.89
CA MET A 96 -31.96 15.29 -22.05
C MET A 96 -32.64 13.93 -21.85
N VAL A 97 -32.75 13.12 -22.91
CA VAL A 97 -33.30 11.75 -22.82
C VAL A 97 -32.47 10.91 -21.84
N LEU A 98 -31.14 10.95 -21.98
CA LEU A 98 -30.21 10.30 -21.07
C LEU A 98 -30.44 10.73 -19.61
N GLU A 99 -30.57 12.04 -19.37
CA GLU A 99 -30.81 12.58 -18.04
C GLU A 99 -32.12 12.06 -17.44
N LYS A 100 -33.23 12.10 -18.19
CA LYS A 100 -34.55 11.65 -17.72
C LYS A 100 -34.63 10.14 -17.49
N VAL A 101 -33.96 9.35 -18.33
CA VAL A 101 -33.90 7.89 -18.17
C VAL A 101 -33.02 7.49 -16.98
N VAL A 102 -31.82 8.09 -16.84
CA VAL A 102 -30.90 7.79 -15.72
C VAL A 102 -31.46 8.26 -14.38
N SER A 103 -32.22 9.36 -14.36
CA SER A 103 -32.90 9.87 -13.16
C SER A 103 -34.21 9.13 -12.84
N ARG A 104 -34.64 8.17 -13.67
CA ARG A 104 -35.91 7.43 -13.55
C ARG A 104 -37.15 8.33 -13.54
N GLU A 105 -37.05 9.51 -14.15
CA GLU A 105 -38.19 10.40 -14.36
C GLU A 105 -39.03 9.97 -15.57
N MET A 106 -38.43 9.18 -16.47
CA MET A 106 -39.11 8.56 -17.60
C MET A 106 -38.95 7.04 -17.54
N PRO A 107 -40.04 6.27 -17.72
CA PRO A 107 -41.40 6.70 -18.05
C PRO A 107 -42.11 7.28 -16.80
N PRO A 108 -43.22 8.02 -16.97
CA PRO A 108 -43.91 8.65 -15.84
C PRO A 108 -44.45 7.59 -14.86
N ALA A 109 -44.76 8.01 -13.62
CA ALA A 109 -45.06 7.11 -12.51
C ALA A 109 -46.30 6.21 -12.72
N ASP A 110 -47.18 6.57 -13.65
CA ASP A 110 -48.36 5.81 -14.08
C ASP A 110 -48.06 4.75 -15.16
N GLN A 111 -46.82 4.69 -15.65
CA GLN A 111 -46.35 3.73 -16.66
C GLN A 111 -45.39 2.71 -16.06
N ALA A 112 -45.14 1.62 -16.79
CA ALA A 112 -44.20 0.59 -16.35
C ALA A 112 -42.76 1.13 -16.31
N PRO A 113 -42.06 1.08 -15.14
CA PRO A 113 -40.71 1.61 -15.01
C PRO A 113 -39.70 0.78 -15.80
N LEU A 114 -38.61 1.41 -16.25
CA LEU A 114 -37.47 0.68 -16.82
C LEU A 114 -36.71 -0.07 -15.72
N ALA A 115 -36.28 -1.29 -16.03
CA ALA A 115 -35.34 -2.03 -15.19
C ALA A 115 -33.95 -1.38 -15.24
N SER A 116 -33.13 -1.57 -14.18
CA SER A 116 -31.78 -1.01 -14.12
C SER A 116 -30.89 -1.41 -15.32
N ALA A 117 -31.04 -2.64 -15.82
CA ALA A 117 -30.30 -3.11 -17.00
C ALA A 117 -30.74 -2.43 -18.31
N GLU A 118 -32.03 -2.12 -18.45
CA GLU A 118 -32.57 -1.40 -19.61
C GLU A 118 -32.09 0.07 -19.59
N ILE A 119 -32.07 0.70 -18.41
CA ILE A 119 -31.50 2.06 -18.22
C ILE A 119 -30.03 2.09 -18.64
N GLN A 120 -29.22 1.12 -18.19
CA GLN A 120 -27.80 1.05 -18.55
C GLN A 120 -27.60 0.84 -20.04
N THR A 121 -28.39 -0.05 -20.66
CA THR A 121 -28.31 -0.31 -22.10
C THR A 121 -28.55 0.96 -22.93
N ILE A 122 -29.54 1.78 -22.54
CA ILE A 122 -29.82 3.07 -23.19
C ILE A 122 -28.69 4.07 -22.90
N ALA A 123 -28.25 4.16 -21.64
CA ALA A 123 -27.25 5.13 -21.22
C ALA A 123 -25.88 4.89 -21.89
N ASP A 124 -25.43 3.64 -21.91
CA ASP A 124 -24.16 3.23 -22.50
C ASP A 124 -24.12 3.54 -24.00
N TRP A 125 -25.20 3.27 -24.73
CA TRP A 125 -25.29 3.59 -26.14
C TRP A 125 -25.23 5.10 -26.41
N VAL A 126 -26.03 5.91 -25.68
CA VAL A 126 -26.02 7.37 -25.86
C VAL A 126 -24.64 7.95 -25.56
N LEU A 127 -24.03 7.56 -24.43
CA LEU A 127 -22.71 8.04 -24.03
C LEU A 127 -21.62 7.64 -25.03
N ALA A 128 -21.64 6.41 -25.50
CA ALA A 128 -20.72 5.89 -26.51
C ALA A 128 -20.85 6.62 -27.85
N GLU A 129 -22.08 6.86 -28.31
CA GLU A 129 -22.33 7.56 -29.56
C GLU A 129 -21.92 9.03 -29.50
N MET A 130 -22.25 9.73 -28.40
CA MET A 130 -21.82 11.11 -28.18
C MET A 130 -20.29 11.22 -28.15
N LYS A 131 -19.61 10.29 -27.47
CA LYS A 131 -18.14 10.20 -27.48
C LYS A 131 -17.60 10.00 -28.90
N ARG A 132 -18.20 9.11 -29.70
CA ARG A 132 -17.80 8.84 -31.09
C ARG A 132 -17.87 10.09 -31.97
N VAL A 133 -18.87 10.97 -31.75
CA VAL A 133 -19.01 12.23 -32.50
C VAL A 133 -18.31 13.43 -31.87
N GLY A 134 -17.50 13.21 -30.82
CA GLY A 134 -16.75 14.28 -30.15
C GLY A 134 -17.62 15.23 -29.32
N LYS A 135 -18.81 14.79 -28.91
CA LYS A 135 -19.69 15.52 -27.98
C LYS A 135 -19.50 14.95 -26.57
N HIS A 136 -19.36 15.84 -25.60
CA HIS A 136 -19.27 15.45 -24.20
C HIS A 136 -20.52 15.91 -23.47
N VAL A 137 -21.22 14.98 -22.83
CA VAL A 137 -22.19 15.32 -21.80
C VAL A 137 -21.40 15.46 -20.52
N THR A 138 -21.19 16.70 -20.07
CA THR A 138 -20.89 16.90 -18.66
C THR A 138 -22.16 16.49 -17.91
N ARG A 139 -22.12 15.32 -17.26
CA ARG A 139 -23.10 14.98 -16.24
C ARG A 139 -23.06 16.14 -15.24
N ARG A 140 -24.03 17.05 -15.31
CA ARG A 140 -24.21 18.02 -14.24
C ARG A 140 -24.65 17.19 -13.05
N ALA A 141 -23.69 16.81 -12.22
CA ALA A 141 -23.95 16.35 -10.87
C ALA A 141 -24.47 17.56 -10.10
N GLU A 142 -25.70 17.98 -10.39
CA GLU A 142 -26.38 18.97 -9.58
C GLU A 142 -26.59 18.37 -8.20
N TYR A 143 -26.39 19.16 -7.14
CA TYR A 143 -26.57 18.71 -5.74
C TYR A 143 -27.95 18.06 -5.51
N SER A 144 -28.98 18.46 -6.28
CA SER A 144 -30.33 17.89 -6.30
C SER A 144 -30.38 16.41 -6.70
N ASN A 145 -29.39 15.91 -7.45
CA ASN A 145 -29.34 14.53 -7.92
C ASN A 145 -28.80 13.55 -6.88
N GLY A 146 -28.21 14.01 -5.77
CA GLY A 146 -27.80 13.16 -4.65
C GLY A 146 -28.98 12.40 -4.02
N ASN A 147 -30.16 13.03 -3.99
CA ASN A 147 -31.41 12.44 -3.50
C ASN A 147 -32.05 11.45 -4.50
N LYS A 148 -31.54 11.36 -5.74
CA LYS A 148 -32.03 10.44 -6.77
C LYS A 148 -31.20 9.15 -6.85
N THR A 149 -30.12 9.04 -6.06
CA THR A 149 -29.41 7.77 -5.90
C THR A 149 -30.30 6.80 -5.12
N PRO A 150 -30.58 5.59 -5.64
CA PRO A 150 -31.36 4.59 -4.92
C PRO A 150 -30.85 4.39 -3.49
N HIS A 151 -31.72 4.57 -2.50
CA HIS A 151 -31.35 4.42 -1.09
C HIS A 151 -30.77 3.04 -0.76
N GLU A 152 -31.15 1.99 -1.49
CA GLU A 152 -30.56 0.66 -1.34
C GLU A 152 -29.05 0.61 -1.67
N LEU A 153 -28.56 1.47 -2.57
CA LEU A 153 -27.12 1.56 -2.86
C LEU A 153 -26.32 2.26 -1.75
N LEU A 154 -26.96 3.14 -0.98
CA LEU A 154 -26.31 3.93 0.09
C LEU A 154 -26.51 3.32 1.48
N PHE A 155 -27.67 2.72 1.72
CA PHE A 155 -28.16 2.28 3.03
C PHE A 155 -28.65 0.82 3.05
N GLY A 156 -28.68 0.15 1.90
CA GLY A 156 -28.92 -1.30 1.85
C GLY A 156 -27.76 -2.07 2.46
N ARG A 157 -27.93 -3.39 2.59
CA ARG A 157 -26.81 -4.26 2.95
C ARG A 157 -25.78 -4.11 1.82
N PRO A 158 -24.59 -3.54 2.06
CA PRO A 158 -23.64 -3.34 0.98
C PRO A 158 -23.43 -4.71 0.34
N PRO A 159 -23.48 -4.84 -1.00
CA PRO A 159 -22.97 -6.04 -1.63
C PRO A 159 -21.61 -6.29 -1.00
N VAL A 160 -21.33 -7.53 -0.57
CA VAL A 160 -20.01 -7.86 -0.02
C VAL A 160 -19.04 -7.56 -1.15
N ALA A 161 -18.46 -6.36 -1.12
CA ALA A 161 -17.49 -5.97 -2.11
C ALA A 161 -16.43 -7.06 -2.05
N PRO A 162 -16.05 -7.67 -3.18
CA PRO A 162 -14.89 -8.53 -3.18
C PRO A 162 -13.76 -7.68 -2.59
N LEU A 163 -13.32 -8.05 -1.39
CA LEU A 163 -12.16 -7.42 -0.80
C LEU A 163 -11.00 -7.99 -1.60
N ASP A 164 -10.61 -7.26 -2.64
CA ASP A 164 -9.41 -7.56 -3.40
C ASP A 164 -8.19 -7.14 -2.57
N ALA A 165 -7.97 -7.87 -1.49
CA ALA A 165 -6.75 -7.80 -0.70
C ALA A 165 -5.77 -8.81 -1.29
N ALA A 166 -5.30 -8.56 -2.50
CA ALA A 166 -4.21 -9.31 -3.10
C ALA A 166 -3.00 -9.31 -2.16
N SER A 167 -2.24 -10.42 -2.18
CA SER A 167 -0.96 -10.51 -1.48
C SER A 167 -0.08 -9.33 -1.88
N ARG A 168 0.41 -8.56 -0.90
CA ARG A 168 1.16 -7.33 -1.15
C ARG A 168 2.32 -7.18 -0.19
N ALA A 169 3.35 -6.48 -0.65
CA ALA A 169 4.43 -5.98 0.17
C ALA A 169 4.23 -4.47 0.37
N ARG A 170 4.40 -3.99 1.60
CA ARG A 170 4.37 -2.56 1.92
C ARG A 170 5.74 -2.13 2.38
N ARG A 171 6.29 -1.10 1.75
CA ARG A 171 7.54 -0.50 2.22
C ARG A 171 7.31 0.11 3.60
N LEU A 172 8.31 0.04 4.48
CA LEU A 172 8.25 0.74 5.77
C LEU A 172 8.03 2.24 5.55
N SER A 173 7.27 2.86 6.46
CA SER A 173 7.16 4.32 6.49
C SER A 173 8.50 4.94 6.93
N PRO A 174 8.72 6.25 6.66
CA PRO A 174 9.91 6.93 7.14
C PRO A 174 10.13 6.78 8.65
N GLN A 175 9.06 6.91 9.44
CA GLN A 175 9.12 6.83 10.90
C GLN A 175 9.44 5.41 11.38
N ILE A 176 8.87 4.38 10.74
CA ILE A 176 9.18 2.98 11.09
C ILE A 176 10.63 2.65 10.74
N TYR A 177 11.12 3.09 9.58
CA TYR A 177 12.51 2.87 9.18
C TYR A 177 13.50 3.59 10.11
N GLU A 178 13.19 4.82 10.52
CA GLU A 178 13.98 5.58 11.48
C GLU A 178 14.02 4.87 12.85
N ALA A 179 12.87 4.44 13.37
CA ALA A 179 12.80 3.69 14.62
C ALA A 179 13.58 2.37 14.54
N PHE A 180 13.44 1.63 13.43
CA PHE A 180 14.19 0.41 13.16
C PHE A 180 15.71 0.63 13.17
N THR A 181 16.19 1.61 12.40
CA THR A 181 17.63 1.88 12.28
C THR A 181 18.23 2.43 13.59
N ASN A 182 17.48 3.24 14.34
CA ASN A 182 17.87 3.69 15.67
C ASN A 182 17.99 2.52 16.66
N GLU A 183 17.06 1.57 16.60
CA GLU A 183 17.06 0.38 17.46
C GLU A 183 18.31 -0.50 17.22
N VAL A 184 18.58 -0.85 15.96
CA VAL A 184 19.65 -1.80 15.59
C VAL A 184 21.04 -1.15 15.51
N GLY A 185 21.09 0.16 15.27
CA GLY A 185 22.32 0.96 15.26
C GLY A 185 22.67 1.63 16.60
N LYS A 186 21.78 1.56 17.60
CA LYS A 186 21.88 2.31 18.86
C LYS A 186 22.16 3.79 18.59
N ASN A 187 21.31 4.42 17.79
CA ASN A 187 21.41 5.83 17.38
C ASN A 187 22.74 6.16 16.70
N VAL A 188 23.08 5.45 15.60
CA VAL A 188 24.19 5.88 14.74
C VAL A 188 23.81 7.24 14.14
N PRO A 189 24.63 8.29 14.30
CA PRO A 189 24.33 9.58 13.69
C PRO A 189 24.52 9.53 12.17
N GLY A 190 23.81 10.39 11.44
CA GLY A 190 24.03 10.61 10.01
C GLY A 190 23.46 9.53 9.09
N LEU A 191 22.56 8.67 9.58
CA LEU A 191 21.80 7.77 8.72
C LEU A 191 20.84 8.57 7.82
N ALA A 192 20.80 8.23 6.54
CA ALA A 192 19.89 8.86 5.59
C ALA A 192 18.47 8.31 5.76
N GLN A 193 17.45 9.12 5.48
CA GLN A 193 16.08 8.64 5.34
C GLN A 193 15.83 8.28 3.86
N PRO A 194 15.83 6.99 3.48
CA PRO A 194 15.63 6.57 2.09
C PRO A 194 14.19 6.75 1.63
N PHE A 195 13.23 6.85 2.55
CA PHE A 195 11.81 6.82 2.20
C PHE A 195 11.15 8.19 2.33
N SER A 196 10.31 8.50 1.34
CA SER A 196 9.40 9.65 1.38
C SER A 196 7.96 9.16 1.57
N PRO A 197 7.11 9.95 2.26
CA PRO A 197 5.67 9.70 2.30
C PRO A 197 5.06 9.66 0.90
N SER A 198 4.04 8.82 0.71
CA SER A 198 3.22 8.82 -0.51
C SER A 198 2.26 10.01 -0.47
N SER A 199 2.22 10.82 -1.54
CA SER A 199 1.24 11.90 -1.71
C SER A 199 -0.14 11.43 -2.17
N ASN A 200 -0.24 10.19 -2.65
CA ASN A 200 -1.44 9.67 -3.32
C ASN A 200 -2.40 8.96 -2.36
N THR A 201 -2.05 8.88 -1.08
CA THR A 201 -2.82 8.18 -0.05
C THR A 201 -2.97 9.08 1.16
N THR A 202 -4.16 9.09 1.76
CA THR A 202 -4.41 9.82 3.02
C THR A 202 -3.43 9.40 4.10
N PHE A 203 -3.21 8.09 4.24
CA PHE A 203 -2.29 7.54 5.20
C PHE A 203 -0.91 7.32 4.57
N GLN A 204 0.13 7.79 5.25
CA GLN A 204 1.49 7.81 4.70
C GLN A 204 2.17 6.44 4.69
N ASP A 205 1.60 5.44 5.39
CA ASP A 205 2.09 4.06 5.48
C ASP A 205 1.55 3.13 4.39
N GLN A 206 0.68 3.63 3.50
CA GLN A 206 0.04 2.86 2.42
C GLN A 206 0.79 2.91 1.08
N GLY A 207 2.02 3.45 1.06
CA GLY A 207 2.80 3.68 -0.15
C GLY A 207 3.17 2.40 -0.92
N ALA A 208 3.41 2.57 -2.23
CA ALA A 208 3.82 1.50 -3.13
C ALA A 208 5.21 0.92 -2.76
N PRO A 209 5.48 -0.37 -3.05
CA PRO A 209 6.73 -1.04 -2.69
C PRO A 209 7.94 -0.66 -3.57
N ALA A 210 7.94 0.51 -4.22
CA ALA A 210 8.98 0.89 -5.16
C ALA A 210 10.32 1.21 -4.44
N ILE A 211 11.40 0.65 -4.99
CA ILE A 211 12.79 0.94 -4.65
C ILE A 211 13.53 1.27 -5.95
N ASP A 212 14.18 2.42 -5.99
CA ASP A 212 15.05 2.84 -7.08
C ASP A 212 16.53 2.79 -6.64
N GLU A 213 17.43 3.19 -7.55
CA GLU A 213 18.87 3.20 -7.30
C GLU A 213 19.27 4.15 -6.14
N PRO A 214 18.77 5.40 -6.06
CA PRO A 214 19.02 6.28 -4.91
C PRO A 214 18.61 5.68 -3.57
N ILE A 215 17.41 5.07 -3.50
CA ILE A 215 16.93 4.39 -2.30
C ILE A 215 17.87 3.25 -1.93
N THR A 216 18.26 2.42 -2.91
CA THR A 216 19.15 1.28 -2.69
C THR A 216 20.52 1.73 -2.15
N GLN A 217 21.07 2.81 -2.70
CA GLN A 217 22.35 3.36 -2.25
C GLN A 217 22.26 3.90 -0.82
N ALA A 218 21.18 4.60 -0.47
CA ALA A 218 20.94 5.08 0.90
C ALA A 218 20.81 3.91 1.89
N LEU A 219 20.06 2.87 1.54
CA LEU A 219 19.92 1.66 2.35
C LEU A 219 21.27 0.96 2.59
N MET A 220 22.10 0.84 1.55
CA MET A 220 23.43 0.23 1.64
C MET A 220 24.37 1.05 2.53
N ASN A 221 24.39 2.38 2.38
CA ASN A 221 25.20 3.25 3.23
C ASN A 221 24.79 3.16 4.70
N ASN A 222 23.48 3.15 4.97
CA ASN A 222 22.97 2.99 6.34
C ASN A 222 23.35 1.63 6.93
N ALA A 223 23.20 0.55 6.16
CA ALA A 223 23.58 -0.80 6.59
C ALA A 223 25.06 -0.87 6.96
N LEU A 224 25.95 -0.33 6.12
CA LEU A 224 27.38 -0.29 6.38
C LEU A 224 27.70 0.54 7.63
N ALA A 225 27.10 1.72 7.79
CA ALA A 225 27.33 2.58 8.96
C ALA A 225 26.88 1.90 10.27
N ILE A 226 25.76 1.18 10.24
CA ILE A 226 25.28 0.42 11.40
C ILE A 226 26.21 -0.75 11.69
N VAL A 227 26.58 -1.53 10.66
CA VAL A 227 27.44 -2.70 10.82
C VAL A 227 28.85 -2.31 11.27
N ASP A 228 29.37 -1.16 10.83
CA ASP A 228 30.64 -0.61 11.34
C ASP A 228 30.62 -0.45 12.86
N LYS A 229 29.50 0.02 13.42
CA LYS A 229 29.34 0.14 14.88
C LYS A 229 29.09 -1.20 15.55
N GLN A 230 28.34 -2.10 14.91
CA GLN A 230 28.11 -3.47 15.40
C GLN A 230 29.36 -4.35 15.38
N THR A 231 30.39 -3.96 14.63
CA THR A 231 31.66 -4.68 14.49
C THR A 231 32.84 -3.91 15.09
N ALA A 232 32.56 -2.82 15.83
CA ALA A 232 33.60 -2.02 16.47
C ALA A 232 34.36 -2.84 17.53
N HIS A 233 35.69 -2.82 17.43
CA HIS A 233 36.58 -3.61 18.28
C HIS A 233 37.91 -2.89 18.51
N THR A 234 38.59 -3.26 19.61
CA THR A 234 39.99 -2.93 19.90
C THR A 234 40.82 -4.21 19.97
N PHE A 235 42.13 -4.05 19.80
CA PHE A 235 43.09 -5.10 20.06
C PHE A 235 43.83 -4.79 21.37
N GLU A 236 43.67 -5.64 22.38
CA GLU A 236 44.33 -5.50 23.67
C GLU A 236 44.99 -6.84 24.04
N ASN A 237 46.28 -6.82 24.38
CA ASN A 237 47.04 -8.01 24.79
C ASN A 237 46.97 -9.20 23.79
N GLY A 238 46.84 -8.91 22.49
CA GLY A 238 46.75 -9.94 21.45
C GLY A 238 45.35 -10.54 21.25
N GLU A 239 44.34 -10.04 21.95
CA GLU A 239 42.94 -10.46 21.83
C GLU A 239 42.05 -9.33 21.29
N LEU A 240 41.01 -9.71 20.56
CA LEU A 240 39.95 -8.81 20.14
C LEU A 240 38.99 -8.54 21.29
N LYS A 241 38.76 -7.27 21.59
CA LYS A 241 37.74 -6.83 22.55
C LYS A 241 36.67 -6.02 21.84
N LYS A 242 35.41 -6.30 22.16
CA LYS A 242 34.28 -5.51 21.67
C LYS A 242 34.32 -4.09 22.20
N VAL A 243 33.85 -3.16 21.38
CA VAL A 243 33.55 -1.78 21.78
C VAL A 243 32.04 -1.58 21.78
N GLY A 244 31.54 -0.89 22.80
CA GLY A 244 30.13 -0.52 22.89
C GLY A 244 29.20 -1.75 22.90
N PHE A 245 28.28 -1.79 21.93
CA PHE A 245 27.23 -2.83 21.86
C PHE A 245 27.53 -3.95 20.85
N THR A 246 28.76 -4.04 20.34
CA THR A 246 29.18 -5.13 19.42
C THR A 246 28.82 -6.51 20.01
N PRO A 247 28.01 -7.32 19.31
CA PRO A 247 27.71 -8.69 19.71
C PRO A 247 28.98 -9.55 19.78
N ASN A 248 29.06 -10.43 20.77
CA ASN A 248 30.25 -11.28 20.99
C ASN A 248 30.47 -12.23 19.79
N GLU A 249 29.37 -12.71 19.21
CA GLU A 249 29.34 -13.58 18.06
C GLU A 249 30.04 -12.95 16.84
N PHE A 250 30.05 -11.62 16.72
CA PHE A 250 30.65 -10.94 15.58
C PHE A 250 32.17 -10.81 15.70
N LEU A 251 32.71 -10.84 16.93
CA LEU A 251 34.16 -10.75 17.15
C LEU A 251 34.93 -11.90 16.48
N ARG A 252 34.35 -13.11 16.49
CA ARG A 252 34.96 -14.29 15.85
C ARG A 252 35.11 -14.11 14.35
N LEU A 253 34.18 -13.39 13.71
CA LEU A 253 34.26 -13.10 12.27
C LEU A 253 35.37 -12.12 11.91
N LEU A 254 35.90 -11.38 12.88
CA LEU A 254 36.84 -10.28 12.68
C LEU A 254 38.30 -10.70 12.93
N ASP A 255 38.54 -11.86 13.56
CA ASP A 255 39.89 -12.28 13.96
C ASP A 255 40.72 -12.84 12.79
N ASP A 256 41.65 -12.05 12.26
CA ASP A 256 42.59 -12.50 11.23
C ASP A 256 43.57 -13.59 11.72
N ARG A 257 43.76 -13.76 13.04
CA ARG A 257 44.71 -14.74 13.61
C ARG A 257 44.09 -16.12 13.73
N GLN A 258 42.78 -16.19 13.89
CA GLN A 258 42.05 -17.44 14.11
C GLN A 258 40.90 -17.57 13.11
N PRO A 259 40.97 -18.53 12.17
CA PRO A 259 39.87 -18.78 11.26
C PRO A 259 38.58 -19.12 12.00
N ALA A 260 37.53 -18.32 11.77
CA ALA A 260 36.19 -18.64 12.25
C ALA A 260 35.70 -19.97 11.67
N THR A 261 35.09 -20.81 12.49
CA THR A 261 34.47 -22.06 12.04
C THR A 261 33.13 -21.79 11.38
N ASP A 262 32.63 -22.75 10.58
CA ASP A 262 31.30 -22.65 9.95
C ASP A 262 30.19 -22.47 10.99
N ASP A 263 30.31 -23.09 12.17
CA ASP A 263 29.37 -22.93 13.28
C ASP A 263 29.41 -21.53 13.90
N GLU A 264 30.60 -20.94 14.04
CA GLU A 264 30.76 -19.56 14.52
C GLU A 264 30.18 -18.56 13.51
N ILE A 265 30.39 -18.80 12.21
CA ILE A 265 29.80 -18.00 11.14
C ILE A 265 28.27 -18.11 11.19
N ALA A 266 27.75 -19.34 11.30
CA ALA A 266 26.32 -19.56 11.37
C ALA A 266 25.70 -18.90 12.61
N LYS A 267 26.36 -18.96 13.77
CA LYS A 267 25.89 -18.31 15.00
C LYS A 267 25.86 -16.78 14.87
N ALA A 268 26.88 -16.18 14.28
CA ALA A 268 26.89 -14.74 13.99
C ALA A 268 25.77 -14.35 13.01
N LEU A 269 25.56 -15.13 11.95
CA LEU A 269 24.47 -14.88 11.01
C LEU A 269 23.10 -14.98 11.68
N ARG A 270 22.82 -16.03 12.48
CA ARG A 270 21.57 -16.14 13.24
C ARG A 270 21.33 -14.95 14.16
N THR A 271 22.39 -14.50 14.86
CA THR A 271 22.34 -13.30 15.71
C THR A 271 21.96 -12.05 14.91
N GLN A 272 22.53 -11.88 13.72
CA GLN A 272 22.20 -10.75 12.85
C GLN A 272 20.77 -10.87 12.29
N PHE A 273 20.32 -12.06 11.91
CA PHE A 273 18.95 -12.29 11.47
C PHE A 273 17.93 -11.98 12.56
N ASP A 274 18.17 -12.36 13.82
CA ASP A 274 17.30 -11.96 14.93
C ASP A 274 17.32 -10.44 15.14
N HIS A 275 18.50 -9.82 15.16
CA HIS A 275 18.63 -8.37 15.36
C HIS A 275 17.92 -7.56 14.28
N ILE A 276 18.02 -7.96 13.01
CA ILE A 276 17.56 -7.19 11.85
C ILE A 276 16.16 -7.60 11.42
N LEU A 277 15.91 -8.91 11.31
CA LEU A 277 14.69 -9.46 10.75
C LEU A 277 13.77 -10.08 11.79
N ARG A 278 14.21 -10.28 13.04
CA ARG A 278 13.42 -10.93 14.11
C ARG A 278 12.93 -12.33 13.73
N ARG A 279 13.76 -13.10 13.02
CA ARG A 279 13.50 -14.49 12.63
C ARG A 279 14.81 -15.24 12.45
N GLU A 280 14.74 -16.56 12.39
CA GLU A 280 15.87 -17.37 11.95
C GLU A 280 16.10 -17.25 10.43
N PRO A 281 17.35 -17.38 9.96
CA PRO A 281 17.64 -17.58 8.55
C PRO A 281 17.13 -18.93 8.08
N SER A 282 16.64 -18.98 6.85
CA SER A 282 16.45 -20.26 6.14
C SER A 282 17.79 -20.95 5.89
N THR A 283 17.75 -22.25 5.61
CA THR A 283 18.94 -23.06 5.26
C THR A 283 19.70 -22.46 4.08
N ASP A 284 18.97 -21.98 3.08
CA ASP A 284 19.57 -21.45 1.85
C ASP A 284 20.15 -20.04 2.07
N GLU A 285 19.49 -19.19 2.85
CA GLU A 285 20.03 -17.89 3.25
C GLU A 285 21.33 -18.05 4.04
N LEU A 286 21.35 -18.98 4.99
CA LEU A 286 22.52 -19.28 5.80
C LEU A 286 23.68 -19.78 4.92
N ALA A 287 23.42 -20.75 4.04
CA ALA A 287 24.43 -21.29 3.13
C ALA A 287 25.00 -20.21 2.18
N ARG A 288 24.13 -19.37 1.59
CA ARG A 288 24.55 -18.29 0.70
C ARG A 288 25.41 -17.24 1.41
N LEU A 289 25.03 -16.84 2.62
CA LEU A 289 25.76 -15.81 3.37
C LEU A 289 27.06 -16.34 3.97
N THR A 290 27.12 -17.61 4.37
CA THR A 290 28.38 -18.27 4.73
C THR A 290 29.33 -18.32 3.52
N SER A 291 28.81 -18.70 2.34
CA SER A 291 29.60 -18.68 1.10
C SER A 291 30.10 -17.28 0.75
N LEU A 292 29.26 -16.25 0.90
CA LEU A 292 29.64 -14.86 0.72
C LEU A 292 30.79 -14.46 1.66
N TYR A 293 30.68 -14.78 2.96
CA TYR A 293 31.75 -14.52 3.91
C TYR A 293 33.06 -15.17 3.48
N THR A 294 33.07 -16.49 3.23
CA THR A 294 34.29 -17.23 2.86
C THR A 294 34.93 -16.70 1.58
N LYS A 295 34.12 -16.34 0.57
CA LYS A 295 34.63 -15.73 -0.66
C LYS A 295 35.27 -14.37 -0.37
N THR A 296 34.58 -13.50 0.37
CA THR A 296 35.08 -12.16 0.68
C THR A 296 36.30 -12.18 1.61
N VAL A 297 36.45 -13.19 2.48
CA VAL A 297 37.70 -13.39 3.25
C VAL A 297 38.90 -13.52 2.32
N THR A 298 38.74 -14.28 1.23
CA THR A 298 39.81 -14.51 0.25
C THR A 298 40.15 -13.22 -0.52
N ASP A 299 39.13 -12.43 -0.86
CA ASP A 299 39.31 -11.23 -1.69
C ASP A 299 39.75 -9.98 -0.92
N ALA A 300 39.31 -9.83 0.34
CA ALA A 300 39.41 -8.58 1.08
C ALA A 300 39.76 -8.72 2.58
N GLY A 301 40.00 -9.93 3.08
CA GLY A 301 40.28 -10.21 4.48
C GLY A 301 39.03 -10.27 5.37
N ARG A 302 39.21 -10.74 6.62
CA ARG A 302 38.07 -11.04 7.51
C ARG A 302 37.29 -9.83 7.98
N PRO A 303 37.90 -8.69 8.35
CA PRO A 303 37.14 -7.53 8.77
C PRO A 303 36.18 -7.02 7.69
N ALA A 304 36.63 -6.99 6.43
CA ALA A 304 35.80 -6.62 5.30
C ALA A 304 34.69 -7.65 5.04
N ALA A 305 35.04 -8.94 5.07
CA ALA A 305 34.08 -10.03 4.89
C ALA A 305 32.97 -10.00 5.95
N ALA A 306 33.32 -9.82 7.23
CA ALA A 306 32.35 -9.72 8.30
C ALA A 306 31.38 -8.56 8.06
N LYS A 307 31.89 -7.37 7.74
CA LYS A 307 31.07 -6.18 7.51
C LYS A 307 30.15 -6.33 6.30
N ILE A 308 30.67 -6.82 5.17
CA ILE A 308 29.90 -7.01 3.94
C ILE A 308 28.79 -8.06 4.17
N THR A 309 29.12 -9.20 4.76
CA THR A 309 28.14 -10.28 4.98
C THR A 309 27.08 -9.88 6.00
N LEU A 310 27.44 -9.22 7.10
CA LEU A 310 26.47 -8.74 8.09
C LEU A 310 25.58 -7.61 7.53
N ALA A 311 26.11 -6.76 6.66
CA ALA A 311 25.33 -5.73 5.96
C ALA A 311 24.38 -6.33 4.92
N ALA A 312 24.73 -7.47 4.31
CA ALA A 312 23.83 -8.15 3.36
C ALA A 312 22.48 -8.56 3.99
N VAL A 313 22.44 -8.87 5.30
CA VAL A 313 21.20 -9.18 6.02
C VAL A 313 20.27 -7.96 6.09
N PHE A 314 20.81 -6.75 6.25
CA PHE A 314 20.04 -5.50 6.21
C PHE A 314 19.44 -5.18 4.84
N LEU A 315 20.00 -5.77 3.78
CA LEU A 315 19.56 -5.55 2.41
C LEU A 315 18.57 -6.62 1.92
N LEU A 316 18.19 -7.55 2.80
CA LEU A 316 17.10 -8.48 2.52
C LEU A 316 15.76 -7.71 2.50
N PRO A 317 14.82 -8.08 1.61
CA PRO A 317 13.51 -7.42 1.51
C PRO A 317 12.78 -7.29 2.85
N ASP A 318 12.86 -8.31 3.71
CA ASP A 318 12.23 -8.34 5.03
C ASP A 318 12.67 -7.19 5.96
N ALA A 319 13.83 -6.57 5.71
CA ALA A 319 14.32 -5.45 6.51
C ALA A 319 13.57 -4.14 6.22
N VAL A 320 12.99 -4.00 5.02
CA VAL A 320 12.39 -2.75 4.53
C VAL A 320 10.96 -2.92 4.01
N PHE A 321 10.45 -4.14 4.01
CA PHE A 321 9.07 -4.47 3.64
C PHE A 321 8.32 -5.18 4.77
N ARG A 322 7.07 -4.78 4.98
CA ARG A 322 6.04 -5.57 5.66
C ARG A 322 5.33 -6.42 4.62
N TRP A 323 5.32 -7.72 4.85
CA TRP A 323 4.59 -8.69 4.03
C TRP A 323 3.14 -8.82 4.52
N GLU A 324 2.21 -8.78 3.57
CA GLU A 324 0.78 -9.06 3.75
C GLU A 324 0.38 -10.11 2.71
N THR A 325 1.01 -11.28 2.76
CA THR A 325 0.82 -12.37 1.79
C THR A 325 -0.29 -13.33 2.21
N GLY A 326 -0.53 -13.44 3.51
CA GLY A 326 -1.55 -14.29 4.11
C GLY A 326 -1.11 -15.74 4.29
N GLY A 327 -1.65 -16.38 5.33
CA GLY A 327 -1.54 -17.80 5.60
C GLY A 327 -2.68 -18.61 4.97
N VAL A 328 -2.43 -19.92 4.79
CA VAL A 328 -3.46 -20.86 4.31
C VAL A 328 -4.39 -21.29 5.45
N ASN A 329 -3.92 -21.22 6.70
CA ASN A 329 -4.67 -21.59 7.91
C ASN A 329 -4.29 -20.71 9.12
N PRO A 330 -5.25 -20.34 9.97
CA PRO A 330 -6.70 -20.57 9.84
C PRO A 330 -7.35 -19.64 8.79
N PRO A 331 -8.56 -19.98 8.29
CA PRO A 331 -9.31 -19.14 7.37
C PRO A 331 -9.66 -17.76 7.98
N PRO A 332 -10.05 -16.76 7.16
CA PRO A 332 -10.47 -15.46 7.65
C PRO A 332 -11.62 -15.54 8.67
N HIS A 333 -11.53 -14.75 9.74
CA HIS A 333 -12.48 -14.79 10.88
C HIS A 333 -13.94 -14.45 10.56
N ASN A 334 -14.19 -13.91 9.37
CA ASN A 334 -15.51 -13.43 8.93
C ASN A 334 -16.02 -14.13 7.67
N VAL A 335 -15.43 -15.29 7.33
CA VAL A 335 -15.75 -16.01 6.10
C VAL A 335 -15.72 -17.52 6.40
N SER A 336 -16.75 -18.25 5.96
CA SER A 336 -16.73 -19.72 6.05
C SER A 336 -15.51 -20.29 5.30
N PRO A 337 -14.90 -21.43 5.70
CA PRO A 337 -13.81 -22.06 4.95
C PRO A 337 -14.10 -22.23 3.43
N ASP A 338 -15.37 -22.51 3.10
CA ASP A 338 -15.86 -22.68 1.73
C ASP A 338 -16.00 -21.35 0.96
N GLU A 339 -16.25 -20.25 1.68
CA GLU A 339 -16.31 -18.91 1.12
C GLU A 339 -14.91 -18.28 0.98
N ALA A 340 -13.94 -18.67 1.82
CA ALA A 340 -12.57 -18.17 1.77
C ALA A 340 -11.82 -18.70 0.54
N THR A 341 -12.09 -19.96 0.17
CA THR A 341 -11.57 -20.61 -1.03
C THR A 341 -12.15 -20.02 -2.32
N THR A 342 -13.38 -19.52 -2.30
CA THR A 342 -14.04 -18.88 -3.45
C THR A 342 -13.76 -17.38 -3.56
N ALA A 343 -13.48 -16.68 -2.46
CA ALA A 343 -13.27 -15.22 -2.44
C ALA A 343 -11.80 -14.76 -2.53
N ASN A 344 -10.84 -15.65 -2.73
CA ASN A 344 -9.38 -15.38 -2.69
C ASN A 344 -8.94 -14.60 -1.43
N ARG A 345 -9.71 -14.70 -0.34
CA ARG A 345 -9.45 -13.99 0.91
C ARG A 345 -8.52 -14.84 1.77
N ARG A 346 -7.37 -14.29 2.12
CA ARG A 346 -6.42 -14.92 3.04
C ARG A 346 -6.33 -14.13 4.34
N ARG A 347 -6.33 -14.86 5.44
CA ARG A 347 -5.99 -14.29 6.74
C ARG A 347 -4.49 -13.99 6.74
N LEU A 348 -4.06 -12.87 7.33
CA LEU A 348 -2.63 -12.63 7.56
C LEU A 348 -2.02 -13.80 8.35
N ALA A 349 -0.80 -14.19 7.99
CA ALA A 349 -0.07 -15.19 8.77
C ALA A 349 0.19 -14.64 10.19
N PRO A 350 0.33 -15.47 11.23
CA PRO A 350 0.50 -15.01 12.62
C PRO A 350 1.62 -13.98 12.80
N ARG A 351 2.74 -14.20 12.12
CA ARG A 351 3.86 -13.27 12.10
C ARG A 351 3.49 -11.93 11.44
N GLU A 352 2.79 -11.97 10.32
CA GLU A 352 2.32 -10.76 9.62
C GLU A 352 1.36 -9.98 10.51
N ILE A 353 0.52 -10.67 11.30
CA ILE A 353 -0.34 -10.05 12.32
C ILE A 353 0.49 -9.36 13.38
N ALA A 354 1.52 -10.00 13.94
CA ALA A 354 2.39 -9.38 14.94
C ALA A 354 3.00 -8.07 14.44
N PHE A 355 3.53 -8.04 13.21
CA PHE A 355 4.05 -6.82 12.60
C PHE A 355 2.97 -5.79 12.27
N ALA A 356 1.80 -6.23 11.79
CA ALA A 356 0.67 -5.34 11.51
C ALA A 356 0.17 -4.65 12.79
N LEU A 357 0.03 -5.38 13.90
CA LEU A 357 -0.35 -4.82 15.20
C LEU A 357 0.70 -3.84 15.73
N ALA A 358 1.98 -4.22 15.68
CA ALA A 358 3.07 -3.37 16.12
C ALA A 358 3.08 -2.02 15.37
N TYR A 359 2.96 -2.06 14.04
CA TYR A 359 2.97 -0.85 13.20
C TYR A 359 1.64 -0.11 13.12
N ALA A 360 0.53 -0.72 13.53
CA ALA A 360 -0.76 -0.04 13.62
C ALA A 360 -0.80 0.95 14.79
N LEU A 361 -0.12 0.63 15.89
CA LEU A 361 -0.11 1.46 17.10
C LEU A 361 1.21 2.22 17.29
N THR A 362 2.32 1.67 16.82
CA THR A 362 3.68 2.19 17.10
C THR A 362 4.49 2.34 15.81
N ASP A 363 5.65 2.99 15.89
CA ASP A 363 6.65 2.94 14.80
C ASP A 363 7.70 1.83 15.02
N ARG A 364 7.53 1.00 16.06
CA ARG A 364 8.51 -0.02 16.47
C ARG A 364 8.14 -1.41 15.97
N ARG A 365 9.16 -2.23 15.75
CA ARG A 365 9.02 -3.66 15.43
C ARG A 365 8.34 -4.41 16.59
N PRO A 366 7.65 -5.54 16.34
CA PRO A 366 6.99 -6.29 17.40
C PRO A 366 7.98 -6.74 18.48
N GLU A 367 7.56 -6.59 19.73
CA GLU A 367 8.30 -7.11 20.88
C GLU A 367 8.33 -8.64 20.87
N ARG A 368 9.30 -9.23 21.57
CA ARG A 368 9.53 -10.69 21.55
C ARG A 368 8.27 -11.47 21.97
N TRP A 369 7.54 -11.02 22.98
CA TRP A 369 6.33 -11.71 23.44
C TRP A 369 5.25 -11.80 22.36
N LEU A 370 5.13 -10.80 21.47
CA LEU A 370 4.12 -10.79 20.42
C LEU A 370 4.50 -11.75 19.29
N LEU A 371 5.81 -11.88 19.02
CA LEU A 371 6.35 -12.90 18.12
C LEU A 371 6.19 -14.31 18.71
N ASP A 372 6.45 -14.48 20.00
CA ASP A 372 6.25 -15.76 20.69
C ASP A 372 4.76 -16.18 20.68
N ASP A 373 3.84 -15.22 20.88
CA ASP A 373 2.40 -15.46 20.76
C ASP A 373 1.99 -15.84 19.32
N ALA A 374 2.66 -15.28 18.31
CA ALA A 374 2.47 -15.68 16.92
C ALA A 374 2.97 -17.11 16.65
N GLU A 375 4.16 -17.47 17.15
CA GLU A 375 4.76 -18.81 17.01
C GLU A 375 3.96 -19.88 17.74
N GLN A 376 3.33 -19.53 18.86
CA GLN A 376 2.47 -20.40 19.66
C GLN A 376 1.03 -20.50 19.12
N GLY A 377 0.72 -19.86 17.99
CA GLY A 377 -0.61 -19.88 17.39
C GLY A 377 -1.68 -19.08 18.16
N LYS A 378 -1.31 -18.26 19.15
CA LYS A 378 -2.29 -17.44 19.88
C LYS A 378 -2.88 -16.37 18.96
N LEU A 379 -2.09 -15.85 18.03
CA LEU A 379 -2.56 -14.90 17.02
C LEU A 379 -3.35 -15.56 15.88
N ASP A 380 -3.68 -16.85 15.96
CA ASP A 380 -4.55 -17.54 15.01
C ASP A 380 -6.04 -17.21 15.20
N THR A 381 -6.44 -16.87 16.43
CA THR A 381 -7.84 -16.64 16.79
C THR A 381 -8.19 -15.15 16.87
N ARG A 382 -9.48 -14.81 16.86
CA ARG A 382 -9.93 -13.42 17.05
C ARG A 382 -9.63 -12.97 18.48
N GLU A 383 -9.91 -13.85 19.43
CA GLU A 383 -9.77 -13.64 20.86
C GLU A 383 -8.30 -13.40 21.25
N GLY A 384 -7.38 -14.17 20.65
CA GLY A 384 -5.95 -13.98 20.88
C GLY A 384 -5.42 -12.67 20.29
N VAL A 385 -5.89 -12.28 19.10
CA VAL A 385 -5.56 -10.96 18.53
C VAL A 385 -6.13 -9.83 19.40
N GLU A 386 -7.38 -9.94 19.85
CA GLU A 386 -7.99 -8.96 20.77
C GLU A 386 -7.18 -8.83 22.07
N THR A 387 -6.78 -9.96 22.66
CA THR A 387 -5.96 -9.97 23.88
C THR A 387 -4.63 -9.26 23.66
N ALA A 388 -3.95 -9.51 22.54
CA ALA A 388 -2.70 -8.83 22.20
C ALA A 388 -2.91 -7.32 22.00
N VAL A 389 -3.97 -6.91 21.31
CA VAL A 389 -4.31 -5.49 21.10
C VAL A 389 -4.60 -4.79 22.41
N ARG A 390 -5.43 -5.37 23.29
CA ARG A 390 -5.73 -4.81 24.61
C ARG A 390 -4.46 -4.65 25.45
N ARG A 391 -3.62 -5.69 25.50
CA ARG A 391 -2.31 -5.63 26.17
C ARG A 391 -1.45 -4.48 25.66
N MET A 392 -1.39 -4.26 24.34
CA MET A 392 -0.65 -3.14 23.77
C MET A 392 -1.27 -1.79 24.12
N LEU A 393 -2.59 -1.65 24.03
CA LEU A 393 -3.32 -0.42 24.35
C LEU A 393 -3.18 -0.01 25.82
N ASP A 394 -3.26 -1.00 26.72
CA ASP A 394 -3.22 -0.81 28.17
C ASP A 394 -1.81 -0.58 28.72
N ASP A 395 -0.75 -0.88 27.95
CA ASP A 395 0.63 -0.66 28.39
C ASP A 395 1.01 0.83 28.32
N PRO A 396 1.18 1.53 29.47
CA PRO A 396 1.52 2.95 29.47
C PRO A 396 2.98 3.22 29.04
N LYS A 397 3.85 2.21 29.02
CA LYS A 397 5.25 2.33 28.60
C LYS A 397 5.42 2.18 27.10
N LEU A 398 4.43 1.60 26.42
CA LEU A 398 4.43 1.48 24.98
C LEU A 398 4.01 2.83 24.37
N ASP A 399 4.95 3.58 23.80
CA ASP A 399 4.60 4.76 23.00
C ASP A 399 3.76 4.37 21.78
N LYS A 400 2.68 5.11 21.51
CA LYS A 400 1.65 4.81 20.48
C LYS A 400 1.41 5.99 19.53
N PRO A 401 2.46 6.51 18.87
CA PRO A 401 2.37 7.74 18.07
C PRO A 401 1.40 7.62 16.88
N ARG A 402 1.07 6.39 16.46
CA ARG A 402 0.13 6.16 15.34
C ARG A 402 -1.30 6.56 15.67
N ILE A 403 -1.70 6.57 16.94
CA ILE A 403 -3.06 7.00 17.34
C ILE A 403 -3.25 8.47 16.97
N MET A 404 -2.40 9.36 17.48
CA MET A 404 -2.51 10.79 17.15
C MET A 404 -2.25 11.05 15.68
N ARG A 405 -1.27 10.35 15.09
CA ARG A 405 -0.97 10.49 13.65
C ARG A 405 -2.15 10.12 12.77
N PHE A 406 -2.93 9.10 13.14
CA PHE A 406 -4.15 8.75 12.42
C PHE A 406 -5.11 9.94 12.34
N PHE A 407 -5.38 10.62 13.45
CA PHE A 407 -6.26 11.79 13.45
C PHE A 407 -5.70 12.95 12.64
N ARG A 408 -4.39 13.22 12.77
CA ARG A 408 -3.70 14.23 11.97
C ARG A 408 -3.77 13.96 10.47
N GLU A 409 -3.57 12.70 10.05
CA GLU A 409 -3.63 12.29 8.63
C GLU A 409 -5.06 12.25 8.11
N TYR A 410 -6.02 11.79 8.93
CA TYR A 410 -7.42 11.64 8.53
C TYR A 410 -8.12 13.00 8.33
N PHE A 411 -7.91 13.93 9.26
CA PHE A 411 -8.51 15.27 9.20
C PHE A 411 -7.60 16.31 8.53
N ASP A 412 -6.34 15.97 8.30
CA ASP A 412 -5.32 16.80 7.66
C ASP A 412 -5.05 18.14 8.38
N TYR A 413 -5.47 18.27 9.65
CA TYR A 413 -5.42 19.54 10.39
C TYR A 413 -3.99 19.98 10.71
N ALA A 414 -3.03 19.04 10.75
CA ALA A 414 -1.62 19.37 11.00
C ALA A 414 -1.03 20.29 9.91
N LYS A 415 -1.60 20.28 8.69
CA LYS A 415 -1.21 21.19 7.61
C LYS A 415 -1.61 22.64 7.86
N ALA A 416 -2.41 22.94 8.89
CA ALA A 416 -2.66 24.32 9.29
C ALA A 416 -1.35 25.11 9.52
N ALA A 417 -0.29 24.43 9.99
CA ALA A 417 1.03 25.02 10.18
C ALA A 417 1.73 25.44 8.86
N GLU A 418 1.31 24.90 7.72
CA GLU A 418 1.82 25.26 6.38
C GLU A 418 1.07 26.45 5.77
N VAL A 419 -0.09 26.81 6.32
CA VAL A 419 -0.89 27.94 5.84
C VAL A 419 -0.30 29.25 6.34
N PHE A 420 0.38 29.96 5.45
CA PHE A 420 0.91 31.29 5.77
C PHE A 420 -0.21 32.34 5.87
N LYS A 421 -0.22 33.11 6.96
CA LYS A 421 -1.07 34.31 7.14
C LYS A 421 -0.18 35.53 7.28
N ASP A 422 -0.62 36.66 6.73
CA ASP A 422 0.08 37.94 6.93
C ASP A 422 0.12 38.27 8.43
N PRO A 423 1.32 38.33 9.05
CA PRO A 423 1.46 38.61 10.48
C PRO A 423 0.92 39.98 10.89
N LYS A 424 0.92 40.97 9.98
CA LYS A 424 0.38 42.31 10.29
C LYS A 424 -1.13 42.30 10.42
N ALA A 425 -1.80 41.56 9.54
CA ALA A 425 -3.26 41.42 9.56
C ALA A 425 -3.75 40.41 10.62
N ASN A 426 -2.90 39.47 11.04
CA ASN A 426 -3.27 38.38 11.95
C ASN A 426 -2.22 38.19 13.06
N PRO A 427 -2.01 39.19 13.93
CA PRO A 427 -0.92 39.17 14.93
C PRO A 427 -1.08 38.06 15.99
N ALA A 428 -2.28 37.51 16.18
CA ALA A 428 -2.57 36.45 17.13
C ALA A 428 -2.67 35.05 16.49
N HIS A 429 -2.38 34.91 15.19
CA HIS A 429 -2.51 33.62 14.52
C HIS A 429 -1.27 32.75 14.75
N GLU A 430 -1.40 31.77 15.65
CA GLU A 430 -0.38 30.77 15.93
C GLU A 430 -0.84 29.39 15.51
N ALA A 431 -0.62 29.03 14.24
CA ALA A 431 -1.11 27.78 13.67
C ALA A 431 -0.63 26.52 14.43
N ARG A 432 0.59 26.54 14.99
CA ARG A 432 1.11 25.40 15.78
C ARG A 432 0.35 25.20 17.08
N VAL A 433 0.00 26.29 17.77
CA VAL A 433 -0.80 26.24 19.00
C VAL A 433 -2.20 25.70 18.71
N LEU A 434 -2.81 26.07 17.59
CA LEU A 434 -4.12 25.52 17.18
C LEU A 434 -4.06 24.02 16.88
N VAL A 435 -2.97 23.53 16.29
CA VAL A 435 -2.74 22.09 16.07
C VAL A 435 -2.59 21.37 17.41
N GLU A 436 -1.77 21.91 18.32
CA GLU A 436 -1.56 21.34 19.66
C GLU A 436 -2.84 21.36 20.51
N ASP A 437 -3.65 22.41 20.43
CA ASP A 437 -4.94 22.49 21.12
C ASP A 437 -5.91 21.40 20.63
N LEU A 438 -5.96 21.16 19.31
CA LEU A 438 -6.76 20.08 18.75
C LEU A 438 -6.21 18.70 19.11
N ASP A 439 -4.88 18.53 19.18
CA ASP A 439 -4.28 17.30 19.70
C ASP A 439 -4.76 17.02 21.13
N HIS A 440 -4.72 18.01 22.04
CA HIS A 440 -5.21 17.86 23.41
C HIS A 440 -6.71 17.55 23.49
N LEU A 441 -7.53 18.17 22.63
CA LEU A 441 -8.96 17.86 22.57
C LEU A 441 -9.18 16.41 22.15
N ILE A 442 -8.43 15.91 21.16
CA ILE A 442 -8.50 14.50 20.73
C ILE A 442 -8.05 13.58 21.88
N GLU A 443 -6.97 13.90 22.57
CA GLU A 443 -6.50 13.13 23.73
C GLU A 443 -7.56 13.06 24.84
N TYR A 444 -8.22 14.19 25.14
CA TYR A 444 -9.31 14.26 26.10
C TYR A 444 -10.48 13.37 25.67
N VAL A 445 -10.94 13.48 24.42
CA VAL A 445 -12.05 12.67 23.90
C VAL A 445 -11.71 11.17 23.94
N LEU A 446 -10.48 10.80 23.56
CA LEU A 446 -10.00 9.42 23.62
C LEU A 446 -9.87 8.88 25.05
N ALA A 447 -9.63 9.75 26.04
CA ALA A 447 -9.58 9.34 27.44
C ALA A 447 -10.99 9.08 28.01
N GLU A 448 -11.99 9.86 27.58
CA GLU A 448 -13.39 9.72 27.98
C GLU A 448 -14.12 8.55 27.28
N ASP A 449 -13.69 8.17 26.08
CA ASP A 449 -14.29 7.07 25.28
C ASP A 449 -13.77 5.66 25.69
N ARG A 450 -13.01 5.54 26.79
CA ARG A 450 -12.36 4.29 27.23
C ARG A 450 -13.24 3.35 28.05
#